data_AF-A0A410NVF0-F1
#
_entry.id   AF-A0A410NVF0-F1
#
_cell.length_a   1.000
_cell.length_b   1.000
_cell.length_c   1.000
_cell.angle_alpha   90.00
_cell.angle_beta   90.00
_cell.angle_gamma   90.00
#
_symmetry.space_group_name_H-M   'P 1'
#
loop_
_entity.id
_entity.type
_entity.pdbx_description
1 polymer ?
#
loop_
_entity_poly.entity_id
_entity_poly.type
_entity_poly.pdbx_seq_one_letter_code
_entity_poly.pdbx_strand_id
1 'polypeptide(L)' 'MTLQPLSSAARAPAVPNKPVGDGAEVINGEIVMWVDGRRRSVRPYLAWSEWLWLHDSPVAETRERAKTIRAALDQIGYLQ' A
#
# COMPACT_ATOMS: atom_id res chain seq x y z
N MET A 1 -52.07 -13.77 11.74
CA MET A 1 -51.16 -12.67 11.39
C MET A 1 -49.75 -13.23 11.40
N THR A 2 -49.15 -13.37 10.22
CA THR A 2 -47.83 -13.98 10.05
C THR A 2 -46.85 -12.88 9.65
N LEU A 3 -45.86 -12.61 10.49
CA LEU A 3 -44.83 -11.61 10.19
C LEU A 3 -43.76 -12.24 9.29
N GLN A 4 -43.62 -11.73 8.07
CA GLN A 4 -42.47 -12.03 7.20
C GLN A 4 -41.21 -11.32 7.75
N PRO A 5 -40.04 -11.98 7.82
CA PRO A 5 -38.80 -11.26 8.06
C PRO A 5 -38.40 -10.48 6.81
N LEU A 6 -38.11 -9.19 7.02
CA LEU A 6 -37.60 -8.29 5.99
C LEU A 6 -36.26 -8.81 5.46
N SER A 7 -36.20 -8.84 4.12
CA SER A 7 -35.08 -9.26 3.29
C SER A 7 -33.74 -8.70 3.75
N SER A 8 -32.75 -9.60 3.74
CA SER A 8 -31.32 -9.43 3.98
C SER A 8 -30.79 -8.06 3.53
N ALA A 9 -30.14 -7.36 4.45
CA ALA A 9 -29.39 -6.14 4.18
C ALA A 9 -28.52 -6.32 2.94
N ALA A 10 -28.69 -5.43 1.96
CA ALA A 10 -27.85 -5.37 0.79
C ALA A 10 -26.39 -5.34 1.23
N ARG A 11 -25.68 -6.44 0.96
CA ARG A 11 -24.26 -6.60 1.24
C ARG A 11 -23.56 -5.49 0.45
N ALA A 12 -23.03 -4.48 1.15
CA ALA A 12 -22.16 -3.49 0.54
C ALA A 12 -21.13 -4.24 -0.33
N PRO A 13 -20.84 -3.79 -1.57
CA PRO A 13 -19.84 -4.45 -2.38
C PRO A 13 -18.57 -4.51 -1.55
N ALA A 14 -18.07 -5.73 -1.33
CA ALA A 14 -16.78 -5.93 -0.73
C ALA A 14 -15.79 -5.22 -1.65
N VAL A 15 -15.42 -3.98 -1.30
CA VAL A 15 -14.21 -3.38 -1.83
C VAL A 15 -13.17 -4.43 -1.52
N PRO A 16 -12.51 -5.03 -2.52
CA PRO A 16 -11.43 -5.94 -2.22
C PRO A 16 -10.53 -5.13 -1.30
N ASN A 17 -10.35 -5.60 -0.07
CA ASN A 17 -9.25 -5.15 0.77
C ASN A 17 -8.01 -5.53 -0.02
N LYS A 18 -7.67 -4.71 -1.02
CA LYS A 18 -6.39 -4.76 -1.68
C LYS A 18 -5.43 -4.58 -0.53
N PRO A 19 -4.49 -5.53 -0.34
CA PRO A 19 -3.50 -5.36 0.70
C PRO A 19 -2.91 -3.98 0.49
N VAL A 20 -2.79 -3.22 1.58
CA VAL A 20 -1.98 -2.00 1.61
C VAL A 20 -0.70 -2.34 0.87
N GLY A 21 -0.52 -1.70 -0.29
CA GLY A 21 0.10 -2.33 -1.46
C GLY A 21 1.50 -2.88 -1.22
N ASP A 22 1.92 -3.78 -2.12
CA ASP A 22 3.15 -4.60 -2.16
C ASP A 22 4.50 -3.86 -1.97
N GLY A 23 4.46 -2.59 -1.55
CA GLY A 23 5.58 -1.73 -1.23
C GLY A 23 6.01 -0.91 -2.42
N ALA A 24 7.30 -0.96 -2.75
CA ALA A 24 7.86 -0.28 -3.90
C ALA A 24 8.60 -1.24 -4.82
N GLU A 25 8.51 -0.98 -6.11
CA GLU A 25 9.31 -1.62 -7.16
C GLU A 25 10.01 -0.54 -7.97
N VAL A 26 11.13 -0.88 -8.62
CA VAL A 26 11.81 0.02 -9.55
C VAL A 26 11.56 -0.44 -10.98
N ILE A 27 10.97 0.42 -11.80
CA ILE A 27 10.72 0.18 -13.23
C ILE A 27 11.34 1.32 -14.02
N ASN A 28 12.23 1.01 -14.97
CA ASN A 28 12.91 2.01 -15.79
C ASN A 28 13.60 3.14 -14.97
N GLY A 29 14.14 2.80 -13.79
CA GLY A 29 14.78 3.76 -12.89
C GLY A 29 13.81 4.59 -12.05
N GLU A 30 12.51 4.37 -12.18
CA GLU A 30 11.48 5.07 -11.40
C GLU A 30 10.93 4.18 -10.29
N ILE A 31 10.66 4.78 -9.12
CA ILE A 31 9.98 4.08 -8.03
C ILE A 31 8.48 4.03 -8.33
N VAL A 32 7.93 2.83 -8.38
CA VAL A 32 6.52 2.57 -8.63
C VAL A 32 5.89 1.98 -7.38
N MET A 33 4.83 2.62 -6.89
CA MET A 33 4.11 2.24 -5.66
C MET A 33 2.60 2.24 -5.89
N TRP A 34 1.87 1.49 -5.04
CA TRP A 34 0.44 1.65 -4.91
C TRP A 34 0.13 2.88 -4.05
N VAL A 35 -0.52 3.87 -4.65
CA VAL A 35 -1.02 5.05 -3.94
C VAL A 35 -2.45 5.30 -4.39
N ASP A 36 -3.36 5.53 -3.44
CA ASP A 36 -4.79 5.76 -3.71
C ASP A 36 -5.44 4.64 -4.56
N GLY A 37 -5.03 3.38 -4.31
CA GLY A 37 -5.57 2.21 -5.01
C GLY A 37 -5.12 2.07 -6.47
N ARG A 38 -4.13 2.86 -6.92
CA ARG A 38 -3.53 2.79 -8.26
C ARG A 38 -2.01 2.65 -8.18
N ARG A 39 -1.45 1.90 -9.12
CA ARG A 39 0.00 1.77 -9.27
C ARG A 39 0.51 2.95 -10.10
N ARG A 40 1.42 3.77 -9.55
CA ARG A 40 1.99 4.93 -10.25
C ARG A 40 3.45 5.12 -9.89
N SER A 41 4.18 5.76 -10.80
CA SER A 41 5.50 6.31 -10.51
C SER A 41 5.38 7.42 -9.46
N VAL A 42 6.28 7.41 -8.48
CA VAL A 42 6.32 8.40 -7.40
C VAL A 42 7.70 9.03 -7.32
N ARG A 43 7.72 10.29 -6.86
CA ARG A 43 8.97 10.98 -6.58
C ARG A 43 9.69 10.29 -5.39
N PRO A 44 11.03 10.20 -5.40
CA PRO A 44 11.78 9.56 -4.31
C PRO A 44 11.47 10.10 -2.92
N TYR A 45 11.27 11.41 -2.77
CA TYR A 45 10.93 12.02 -1.47
C TYR A 45 9.56 11.56 -0.91
N LEU A 46 8.60 11.20 -1.77
CA LEU A 46 7.31 10.65 -1.34
C LEU A 46 7.49 9.21 -0.85
N ALA A 47 8.29 8.41 -1.54
CA ALA A 47 8.65 7.08 -1.11
C ALA A 47 9.44 7.09 0.21
N TRP A 48 10.38 8.04 0.39
CA TRP A 48 11.04 8.26 1.68
C TRP A 48 10.04 8.61 2.78
N SER A 49 9.11 9.53 2.52
CA SER A 49 8.12 9.95 3.52
C SER A 49 7.25 8.78 3.97
N GLU A 50 6.84 7.93 3.03
CA GLU A 50 6.12 6.69 3.32
C GLU A 50 6.99 5.73 4.15
N TRP A 51 8.27 5.55 3.80
CA TRP A 51 9.19 4.72 4.58
C TRP A 51 9.33 5.18 6.03
N LEU A 52 9.52 6.49 6.26
CA LEU A 52 9.60 7.07 7.60
C LEU A 52 8.37 6.72 8.45
N TRP A 53 7.18 6.78 7.85
CA TRP A 53 5.93 6.45 8.53
C TRP A 53 5.82 4.96 8.90
N LEU A 54 6.36 4.06 8.07
CA LEU A 54 6.11 2.63 8.20
C LEU A 54 7.21 1.85 8.93
N HIS A 55 8.46 2.32 8.92
CA HIS A 55 9.61 1.48 9.29
C HIS A 55 9.59 0.95 10.73
N ASP A 56 9.04 1.74 11.66
CA ASP A 56 8.91 1.38 13.08
C ASP A 56 7.53 0.80 13.44
N SER A 57 6.71 0.44 12.45
CA SER A 57 5.39 -0.11 12.70
C SER A 57 5.48 -1.41 13.52
N PRO A 58 4.58 -1.61 14.51
CA PRO A 58 4.50 -2.89 15.22
C PRO A 58 3.89 -4.00 14.34
N VAL A 59 3.30 -3.66 13.20
CA VAL A 59 2.66 -4.61 12.28
C VAL A 59 3.71 -5.17 11.32
N ALA A 60 3.90 -6.50 11.33
CA ALA A 60 4.95 -7.16 10.57
C ALA A 60 4.84 -6.90 9.06
N GLU A 61 3.64 -6.99 8.48
CA GLU A 61 3.37 -6.73 7.08
C GLU A 61 3.74 -5.30 6.68
N THR A 62 3.55 -4.34 7.59
CA THR A 62 3.92 -2.94 7.37
C THR A 62 5.43 -2.75 7.36
N ARG A 63 6.17 -3.47 8.22
CA ARG A 63 7.63 -3.45 8.18
C ARG A 63 8.20 -4.10 6.93
N GLU A 64 7.62 -5.20 6.46
CA GLU A 64 8.03 -5.80 5.18
C GLU A 64 7.81 -4.81 4.02
N ARG A 65 6.69 -4.09 4.03
CA ARG A 65 6.45 -3.00 3.07
C ARG A 65 7.50 -1.89 3.16
N ALA A 66 7.89 -1.49 4.37
CA ALA A 66 8.95 -0.50 4.55
C ALA A 66 10.30 -0.99 3.99
N LYS A 67 10.64 -2.27 4.12
CA LYS A 67 11.88 -2.84 3.57
C LYS A 67 11.95 -2.73 2.05
N THR A 68 10.85 -2.99 1.33
CA THR A 68 10.85 -2.89 -0.13
C THR A 68 10.95 -1.43 -0.60
N ILE A 69 10.34 -0.50 0.13
CA ILE A 69 10.49 0.95 -0.12
C ILE A 69 11.96 1.37 0.09
N ARG A 70 12.58 0.93 1.19
CA ARG A 70 14.00 1.19 1.46
C ARG A 70 14.90 0.66 0.33
N ALA A 71 14.67 -0.57 -0.08
CA ALA A 71 15.43 -1.20 -1.17
C ALA A 71 15.28 -0.45 -2.49
N ALA A 72 14.08 0.04 -2.83
CA ALA A 72 13.84 0.82 -4.03
C ALA A 72 14.58 2.17 -3.99
N LEU A 73 14.60 2.85 -2.85
CA LEU A 73 15.33 4.10 -2.65
C LEU A 73 16.86 3.91 -2.76
N ASP A 74 17.38 2.82 -2.20
CA ASP A 74 18.79 2.43 -2.33
C ASP A 74 19.14 2.10 -3.80
N GLN A 75 18.28 1.35 -4.50
CA GLN A 75 18.50 0.94 -5.90
C GLN A 75 18.61 2.13 -6.86
N ILE A 76 17.86 3.21 -6.62
CA ILE A 76 17.95 4.44 -7.44
C ILE A 76 19.01 5.43 -6.94
N GLY A 77 19.76 5.09 -5.89
CA GLY A 77 20.84 5.92 -5.33
C GLY A 77 20.35 7.13 -4.54
N TYR A 78 19.12 7.14 -4.01
CA TYR A 78 18.58 8.29 -3.29
C TYR A 78 19.12 8.43 -1.86
N LEU A 79 19.61 7.35 -1.25
CA LEU A 79 20.05 7.29 0.15
C LEU A 79 21.59 7.30 0.33
N GLN A 80 22.33 7.65 -0.73
CA GLN A 80 23.80 7.71 -0.71
C GLN A 80 24.34 8.91 0.07
#